data_AF-A0A975QNL1-F1
#
_entry.id   AF-A0A975QNL1-F1
#
_cell.length_a   1.000
_cell.length_b   1.000
_cell.length_c   1.000
_cell.angle_alpha   90.00
_cell.angle_beta   90.00
_cell.angle_gamma   90.00
#
_symmetry.space_group_name_H-M   'P 1'
#
loop_
_entity.id
_entity.type
_entity.pdbx_description
1 polymer ?
#
loop_
_entity_poly.entity_id
_entity_poly.type
_entity_poly.pdbx_seq_one_letter_code
_entity_poly.pdbx_strand_id
1 'polypeptide(L)'
;MTKILFSVNMTDNENIVQREELYFVSNKIDVSQEHKLQQTLNMKAKQQLKASIPIKLTVIQAIAFFAWVTILAILSGSLTERITIAQAYKNAPVIIGMLPISFIIWLFLFTYERLIRNNVKESPEFEQSVQQVETVKKSCLSQLGVPEDAVQIDIIIFYYEVIAGKISRDKTISIDFINQEKYMYIKDNELFIADLKRVVKIPLNQSTSLEKVNKKIAPMWNKKEEPAKGEYTKYKIRYDNGMLNIKPYYIAHIDVGVDVYDLYIPAYDILKFINLTGLTIDDEVL
;
A
#
# COMPACT_ATOMS: atom_id res chain seq x y z
N MET A 1 20.37 8.78 -19.39
CA MET A 1 19.59 9.30 -18.25
C MET A 1 18.68 8.18 -17.82
N THR A 2 18.65 7.82 -16.54
CA THR A 2 17.88 6.68 -16.05
C THR A 2 16.39 6.99 -16.05
N LYS A 3 15.60 6.12 -16.67
CA LYS A 3 14.14 6.23 -16.78
C LYS A 3 13.51 5.24 -15.81
N ILE A 4 12.49 5.63 -15.04
CA ILE A 4 11.89 4.73 -14.03
C ILE A 4 10.55 4.23 -14.54
N LEU A 5 10.39 2.91 -14.65
CA LEU A 5 9.15 2.29 -15.09
C LEU A 5 8.06 2.41 -14.03
N PHE A 6 6.83 2.65 -14.45
CA PHE A 6 5.62 2.76 -13.61
C PHE A 6 5.61 3.91 -12.60
N SER A 7 6.72 4.63 -12.47
CA SER A 7 6.85 5.82 -11.63
C SER A 7 6.61 7.10 -12.43
N VAL A 8 6.29 8.18 -11.74
CA VAL A 8 5.88 9.43 -12.38
C VAL A 8 7.00 10.45 -12.31
N ASN A 9 7.48 10.89 -13.46
CA ASN A 9 8.42 12.00 -13.57
C ASN A 9 7.66 13.34 -13.48
N MET A 10 8.04 14.18 -12.54
CA MET A 10 7.44 15.49 -12.25
C MET A 10 8.36 16.68 -12.60
N THR A 11 9.53 16.43 -13.21
CA THR A 11 10.62 17.43 -13.39
C THR A 11 10.15 18.72 -14.05
N ASP A 12 9.33 18.64 -15.10
CA ASP A 12 8.96 19.81 -15.90
C ASP A 12 7.68 20.52 -15.41
N ASN A 13 6.97 19.98 -14.40
CA ASN A 13 5.77 20.56 -13.76
C ASN A 13 4.62 21.05 -14.69
N GLU A 14 4.74 20.92 -16.02
CA GLU A 14 3.79 21.39 -17.02
C GLU A 14 2.64 20.39 -17.22
N ASN A 15 1.89 20.00 -16.18
CA ASN A 15 0.67 19.17 -16.28
C ASN A 15 0.77 17.82 -17.06
N ILE A 16 1.92 17.45 -17.62
CA ILE A 16 2.14 16.25 -18.41
C ILE A 16 2.78 15.22 -17.49
N VAL A 17 1.95 14.34 -16.97
CA VAL A 17 2.37 13.14 -16.23
C VAL A 17 3.07 12.20 -17.21
N GLN A 18 4.41 12.29 -17.28
CA GLN A 18 5.20 11.40 -18.12
C GLN A 18 5.40 10.06 -17.42
N ARG A 19 5.04 8.98 -18.13
CA ARG A 19 5.13 7.59 -17.68
C ARG A 19 5.86 6.76 -18.71
N GLU A 20 7.03 6.29 -18.33
CA GLU A 20 7.99 5.62 -19.22
C GLU A 20 7.48 4.27 -19.73
N GLU A 21 6.64 3.59 -18.96
CA GLU A 21 6.08 2.30 -19.37
C GLU A 21 5.07 2.43 -20.54
N LEU A 22 4.57 3.64 -20.83
CA LEU A 22 3.61 3.85 -21.91
C LEU A 22 4.17 3.55 -23.30
N TYR A 23 5.47 3.71 -23.49
CA TYR A 23 6.16 3.39 -24.74
C TYR A 23 6.21 1.88 -25.03
N PHE A 24 5.96 1.06 -24.02
CA PHE A 24 6.10 -0.40 -24.06
C PHE A 24 4.75 -1.13 -24.01
N VAL A 25 3.63 -0.40 -24.09
CA VAL A 25 2.31 -1.02 -23.98
C VAL A 25 2.02 -1.85 -25.23
N SER A 26 1.87 -3.15 -25.05
CA SER A 26 1.56 -4.11 -26.11
C SER A 26 0.07 -4.41 -26.22
N ASN A 27 -0.67 -4.35 -25.11
CA ASN A 27 -2.10 -4.63 -25.09
C ASN A 27 -2.82 -3.77 -24.03
N LYS A 28 -4.10 -3.48 -24.26
CA LYS A 28 -4.99 -2.74 -23.35
C LYS A 28 -6.37 -3.36 -23.37
N ILE A 29 -7.07 -3.33 -22.23
CA ILE A 29 -8.49 -3.67 -22.20
C ILE A 29 -9.29 -2.66 -23.02
N ASP A 30 -10.44 -3.09 -23.53
CA ASP A 30 -11.34 -2.18 -24.22
C ASP A 30 -12.02 -1.19 -23.25
N VAL A 31 -12.60 -0.14 -23.82
CA VAL A 31 -13.25 0.95 -23.05
C VAL A 31 -14.44 0.46 -22.22
N SER A 32 -15.19 -0.52 -22.71
CA SER A 32 -16.34 -1.10 -21.99
C SER A 32 -15.87 -1.87 -20.76
N GLN A 33 -14.82 -2.68 -20.92
CA GLN A 33 -14.21 -3.42 -19.82
C GLN A 33 -13.55 -2.48 -18.81
N GLU A 34 -12.90 -1.40 -19.26
CA GLU A 34 -12.35 -0.39 -18.35
C GLU A 34 -13.45 0.27 -17.52
N HIS A 35 -14.55 0.66 -18.16
CA HIS A 35 -15.69 1.24 -17.46
C HIS A 35 -16.29 0.25 -16.45
N LYS A 36 -16.46 -1.02 -16.82
CA LYS A 36 -16.92 -2.09 -15.92
C LYS A 36 -16.00 -2.27 -14.72
N LEU A 37 -14.69 -2.33 -14.95
CA LEU A 37 -13.68 -2.41 -13.89
C LEU A 37 -13.78 -1.23 -12.92
N GLN A 38 -13.83 0.00 -13.44
CA GLN A 38 -13.95 1.20 -12.60
C GLN A 38 -15.25 1.21 -11.80
N GLN A 39 -16.38 0.86 -12.43
CA GLN A 39 -17.67 0.77 -11.75
C GLN A 39 -17.64 -0.23 -10.60
N THR A 40 -17.12 -1.45 -10.83
CA THR A 40 -17.05 -2.50 -9.81
C THR A 40 -16.12 -2.11 -8.66
N LEU A 41 -14.95 -1.51 -8.95
CA LEU A 41 -14.05 -1.01 -7.91
C LEU A 41 -14.68 0.12 -7.08
N ASN A 42 -15.39 1.06 -7.74
CA ASN A 42 -16.09 2.15 -7.07
C ASN A 42 -17.24 1.65 -6.19
N MET A 43 -17.98 0.61 -6.62
CA MET A 43 -19.01 -0.02 -5.79
C MET A 43 -18.42 -0.66 -4.55
N LYS A 44 -17.31 -1.40 -4.68
CA LYS A 44 -16.59 -1.99 -3.54
C LYS A 44 -16.12 -0.92 -2.55
N ALA A 45 -15.52 0.17 -3.05
CA ALA A 45 -15.08 1.28 -2.20
C ALA A 45 -16.27 1.93 -1.45
N LYS A 46 -17.41 2.14 -2.13
CA LYS A 46 -18.63 2.64 -1.49
C LYS A 46 -19.18 1.70 -0.42
N GLN A 47 -19.16 0.39 -0.65
CA GLN A 47 -19.57 -0.60 0.36
C GLN A 47 -18.63 -0.60 1.57
N GLN A 48 -17.31 -0.50 1.35
CA GLN A 48 -16.35 -0.37 2.44
C GLN A 48 -16.58 0.91 3.27
N LEU A 49 -16.90 2.03 2.62
CA LEU A 49 -17.27 3.27 3.31
C LEU A 49 -18.56 3.10 4.13
N LYS A 50 -19.58 2.41 3.61
CA LYS A 50 -20.80 2.08 4.38
C LYS A 50 -20.51 1.15 5.57
N ALA A 51 -19.47 0.33 5.50
CA ALA A 51 -19.02 -0.54 6.58
C ALA A 51 -18.20 0.20 7.67
N SER A 52 -17.90 1.49 7.44
CA SER A 52 -17.25 2.34 8.44
C SER A 52 -18.28 3.16 9.19
N ILE A 53 -18.04 3.39 10.49
CA ILE A 53 -18.87 4.34 11.24
C ILE A 53 -18.72 5.74 10.62
N PRO A 54 -19.78 6.56 10.64
CA PRO A 54 -19.70 7.94 10.18
C PRO A 54 -18.54 8.70 10.85
N ILE A 55 -17.81 9.51 10.08
CA ILE A 55 -16.64 10.27 10.54
C ILE A 55 -16.91 11.02 11.86
N LYS A 56 -18.13 11.57 12.02
CA LYS A 56 -18.56 12.27 13.24
C LYS A 56 -18.48 11.38 14.49
N LEU A 57 -18.88 10.11 14.38
CA LEU A 57 -18.85 9.14 15.48
C LEU A 57 -17.41 8.68 15.77
N THR A 58 -16.55 8.56 14.74
CA THR A 58 -15.11 8.30 14.93
C THR A 58 -14.44 9.43 15.72
N VAL A 59 -14.78 10.70 15.43
CA VAL A 59 -14.27 11.85 16.17
C VAL A 59 -14.72 11.82 17.63
N ILE A 60 -16.01 11.52 17.88
CA ILE A 60 -16.53 11.38 19.25
C ILE A 60 -15.82 10.24 20.01
N GLN A 61 -15.59 9.09 19.35
CA GLN A 61 -14.85 7.98 19.93
C GLN A 61 -13.42 8.39 20.31
N ALA A 62 -12.72 9.13 19.44
CA ALA A 62 -11.37 9.63 19.70
C ALA A 62 -11.36 10.62 20.88
N ILE A 63 -12.29 11.57 20.91
CA ILE A 63 -12.43 12.53 22.02
C ILE A 63 -12.68 11.81 23.33
N ALA A 64 -13.60 10.83 23.35
CA ALA A 64 -13.91 10.05 24.54
C ALA A 64 -12.68 9.27 25.04
N PHE A 65 -11.90 8.68 24.13
CA PHE A 65 -10.64 8.02 24.47
C PHE A 65 -9.61 8.98 25.09
N PHE A 66 -9.35 10.11 24.43
CA PHE A 66 -8.37 11.09 24.92
C PHE A 66 -8.81 11.72 26.25
N ALA A 67 -10.10 12.01 26.43
CA ALA A 67 -10.63 12.48 27.70
C ALA A 67 -10.39 11.45 28.82
N TRP A 68 -10.69 10.17 28.56
CA TRP A 68 -10.46 9.09 29.51
C TRP A 68 -8.97 8.95 29.89
N VAL A 69 -8.07 8.91 28.90
CA VAL A 69 -6.61 8.82 29.12
C VAL A 69 -6.08 10.03 29.90
N THR A 70 -6.54 11.23 29.56
CA THR A 70 -6.10 12.47 30.23
C THR A 70 -6.54 12.50 31.68
N ILE A 71 -7.79 12.12 31.98
CA ILE A 71 -8.28 12.04 33.37
C ILE A 71 -7.52 10.98 34.16
N LEU A 72 -7.21 9.82 33.55
CA LEU A 72 -6.37 8.79 34.18
C LEU A 72 -4.95 9.30 34.48
N ALA A 73 -4.33 10.05 33.57
CA ALA A 73 -3.00 10.63 33.78
C ALA A 73 -2.97 11.67 34.91
N ILE A 74 -4.02 12.48 35.04
CA ILE A 74 -4.17 13.44 36.14
C ILE A 74 -4.35 12.71 37.48
N LEU A 75 -5.15 11.63 37.50
CA LEU A 75 -5.36 10.81 38.69
C LEU A 75 -4.10 10.06 39.10
N SER A 76 -3.34 9.49 38.15
CA SER A 76 -2.09 8.80 38.45
C SER A 76 -1.03 9.78 38.97
N GLY A 77 -0.92 10.97 38.38
CA GLY A 77 -0.02 12.03 38.83
C GLY A 77 -0.31 12.51 40.26
N SER A 78 -1.59 12.71 40.59
CA SER A 78 -2.01 13.11 41.95
C SER A 78 -1.85 12.00 43.01
N LEU A 79 -1.95 10.73 42.61
CA LEU A 79 -1.67 9.59 43.48
C LEU A 79 -0.17 9.49 43.85
N THR A 80 0.73 9.83 42.93
CA THR A 80 2.18 9.94 43.20
C THR A 80 2.51 11.02 44.24
N GLU A 81 1.69 12.09 44.32
CA GLU A 81 1.80 13.15 45.33
C GLU A 81 1.14 12.80 46.67
N ARG A 82 0.72 11.54 46.88
CA ARG A 82 0.03 11.04 48.08
C ARG A 82 -1.34 11.68 48.34
N ILE A 83 -1.98 12.21 47.30
CA ILE A 83 -3.38 12.64 47.40
C ILE A 83 -4.27 11.39 47.27
N THR A 84 -5.08 11.13 48.29
CA THR A 84 -6.00 9.97 48.28
C THR A 84 -7.10 10.19 47.23
N ILE A 85 -7.59 9.13 46.57
CA ILE A 85 -8.68 9.19 45.57
C ILE A 85 -9.90 9.94 46.11
N ALA A 86 -10.23 9.74 47.39
CA ALA A 86 -11.32 10.44 48.07
C ALA A 86 -11.13 11.96 48.12
N GLN A 87 -9.89 12.43 48.16
CA GLN A 87 -9.54 13.84 48.20
C GLN A 87 -9.51 14.45 46.79
N ALA A 88 -9.07 13.68 45.79
CA ALA A 88 -9.23 14.05 44.38
C ALA A 88 -10.72 14.19 43.98
N TYR A 89 -11.59 13.31 44.50
CA TYR A 89 -13.04 13.39 44.28
C TYR A 89 -13.68 14.62 44.92
N LYS A 90 -13.22 15.03 46.10
CA LYS A 90 -13.67 16.29 46.72
C LYS A 90 -13.22 17.53 45.95
N ASN A 91 -12.01 17.50 45.39
CA ASN A 91 -11.45 18.63 44.66
C ASN A 91 -12.08 18.80 43.27
N ALA A 92 -12.37 17.70 42.58
CA ALA A 92 -12.91 17.73 41.22
C ALA A 92 -13.92 16.59 40.95
N PRO A 93 -15.09 16.58 41.62
CA PRO A 93 -16.06 15.50 41.51
C PRO A 93 -16.59 15.34 40.08
N VAL A 94 -16.72 16.45 39.35
CA VAL A 94 -17.15 16.49 37.96
C VAL A 94 -16.15 15.79 37.02
N ILE A 95 -14.84 15.96 37.25
CA ILE A 95 -13.79 15.35 36.43
C ILE A 95 -13.73 13.83 36.68
N ILE A 96 -13.83 13.40 37.94
CA ILE A 96 -13.87 11.97 38.27
C ILE A 96 -15.16 11.32 37.76
N GLY A 97 -16.29 12.01 37.82
CA GLY A 97 -17.55 11.53 37.24
C GLY A 97 -17.51 11.36 35.71
N MET A 98 -16.70 12.15 35.00
CA MET A 98 -16.50 12.00 33.55
C MET A 98 -15.67 10.78 33.15
N LEU A 99 -14.87 10.21 34.06
CA LEU A 99 -14.03 9.04 33.77
C LEU A 99 -14.83 7.79 33.36
N PRO A 100 -15.84 7.31 34.11
CA PRO A 100 -16.65 6.17 33.66
C PRO A 100 -17.49 6.50 32.43
N ILE A 101 -17.99 7.74 32.30
CA ILE A 101 -18.82 8.16 31.16
C ILE A 101 -18.02 8.12 29.85
N SER A 102 -16.83 8.71 29.85
CA SER A 102 -15.92 8.71 28.69
C SER A 102 -15.51 7.29 28.29
N PHE A 103 -15.20 6.43 29.27
CA PHE A 103 -14.90 5.02 29.01
C PHE A 103 -16.06 4.26 28.36
N ILE A 104 -17.29 4.42 28.89
CA ILE A 104 -18.48 3.74 28.36
C ILE A 104 -18.78 4.19 26.92
N ILE A 105 -18.73 5.50 26.65
CA ILE A 105 -18.95 6.04 25.30
C ILE A 105 -17.92 5.48 24.32
N TRP A 106 -16.64 5.49 24.71
CA TRP A 106 -15.57 4.91 23.89
C TRP A 106 -15.80 3.42 23.64
N LEU A 107 -16.09 2.64 24.68
CA LEU A 107 -16.28 1.20 24.59
C LEU A 107 -17.49 0.83 23.72
N PHE A 108 -18.60 1.57 23.84
CA PHE A 108 -19.78 1.39 23.02
C PHE A 108 -19.48 1.64 21.54
N LEU A 109 -18.83 2.76 21.21
CA LEU A 109 -18.49 3.08 19.82
C LEU A 109 -17.46 2.08 19.24
N PHE A 110 -16.47 1.68 20.03
CA PHE A 110 -15.47 0.68 19.64
C PHE A 110 -16.10 -0.68 19.33
N THR A 111 -17.01 -1.16 20.18
CA THR A 111 -17.70 -2.43 19.98
C THR A 111 -18.69 -2.36 18.82
N TYR A 112 -19.45 -1.27 18.70
CA TYR A 112 -20.36 -1.02 17.59
C TYR A 112 -19.65 -1.02 16.22
N GLU A 113 -18.51 -0.32 16.13
CA GLU A 113 -17.70 -0.28 14.92
C GLU A 113 -17.16 -1.67 14.55
N ARG A 114 -16.77 -2.48 15.54
CA ARG A 114 -16.33 -3.87 15.32
C ARG A 114 -17.49 -4.75 14.85
N LEU A 115 -18.68 -4.59 15.41
CA LEU A 115 -19.88 -5.32 15.01
C LEU A 115 -20.30 -4.99 13.57
N ILE A 116 -20.33 -3.71 13.17
CA ILE A 116 -20.64 -3.33 11.78
C ILE A 116 -19.62 -3.93 10.82
N ARG A 117 -18.32 -3.81 11.13
CA ARG A 117 -17.26 -4.36 10.27
C ARG A 117 -17.39 -5.87 10.09
N ASN A 118 -17.75 -6.60 11.15
CA ASN A 118 -17.93 -8.04 11.08
C ASN A 118 -19.21 -8.40 10.31
N ASN A 119 -20.34 -7.75 10.62
CA ASN A 119 -21.61 -7.97 9.93
C ASN A 119 -21.51 -7.67 8.43
N VAL A 120 -20.80 -6.63 8.04
CA VAL A 120 -20.60 -6.33 6.61
C VAL A 120 -19.67 -7.36 5.97
N LYS A 121 -18.59 -7.79 6.62
CA LYS A 121 -17.72 -8.85 6.08
C LYS A 121 -18.44 -10.18 5.89
N GLU A 122 -19.40 -10.49 6.76
CA GLU A 122 -20.20 -11.73 6.73
C GLU A 122 -21.49 -11.57 5.90
N SER A 123 -21.79 -10.36 5.41
CA SER A 123 -22.98 -10.14 4.59
C SER A 123 -22.87 -10.83 3.22
N PRO A 124 -23.95 -11.47 2.73
CA PRO A 124 -23.99 -12.02 1.38
C PRO A 124 -23.70 -10.96 0.28
N GLU A 125 -24.11 -9.71 0.51
CA GLU A 125 -23.85 -8.60 -0.41
C GLU A 125 -22.35 -8.28 -0.56
N PHE A 126 -21.59 -8.37 0.53
CA PHE A 126 -20.15 -8.17 0.50
C PHE A 126 -19.44 -9.32 -0.19
N GLU A 127 -19.83 -10.56 0.11
CA GLU A 127 -19.27 -11.73 -0.56
C GLU A 127 -19.54 -11.68 -2.07
N GLN A 128 -20.77 -11.35 -2.47
CA GLN A 128 -21.14 -11.16 -3.88
C GLN A 128 -20.31 -10.05 -4.53
N SER A 129 -20.08 -8.92 -3.84
CA SER A 129 -19.23 -7.85 -4.37
C SER A 129 -17.77 -8.29 -4.54
N VAL A 130 -17.22 -9.04 -3.58
CA VAL A 130 -15.87 -9.60 -3.68
C VAL A 130 -15.79 -10.55 -4.88
N GLN A 131 -16.76 -11.45 -5.06
CA GLN A 131 -16.82 -12.36 -6.20
C GLN A 131 -16.95 -11.60 -7.53
N GLN A 132 -17.75 -10.54 -7.59
CA GLN A 132 -17.87 -9.68 -8.77
C GLN A 132 -16.54 -9.02 -9.13
N VAL A 133 -15.82 -8.48 -8.15
CA VAL A 133 -14.49 -7.88 -8.34
C VAL A 133 -13.52 -8.91 -8.90
N GLU A 134 -13.46 -10.11 -8.32
CA GLU A 134 -12.58 -11.18 -8.79
C GLU A 134 -12.96 -11.66 -10.20
N THR A 135 -14.25 -11.76 -10.51
CA THR A 135 -14.74 -12.10 -11.85
C THR A 135 -14.32 -11.06 -12.89
N VAL A 136 -14.47 -9.77 -12.57
CA VAL A 136 -14.05 -8.69 -13.48
C VAL A 136 -12.54 -8.66 -13.65
N LYS A 137 -11.76 -8.85 -12.57
CA LYS A 137 -10.30 -8.97 -12.67
C LYS A 137 -9.88 -10.10 -13.60
N LYS A 138 -10.42 -11.31 -13.42
CA LYS A 138 -10.12 -12.46 -14.29
C LYS A 138 -10.48 -12.17 -15.74
N SER A 139 -11.63 -11.54 -15.98
CA SER A 139 -12.06 -11.13 -17.31
C SER A 139 -11.11 -10.10 -17.94
N CYS A 140 -10.61 -9.12 -17.18
CA CYS A 140 -9.59 -8.18 -17.66
C CYS A 140 -8.28 -8.90 -18.02
N LEU A 141 -7.77 -9.77 -17.15
CA LEU A 141 -6.53 -10.51 -17.39
C LEU A 141 -6.64 -11.44 -18.61
N SER A 142 -7.77 -12.13 -18.75
CA SER A 142 -8.07 -12.99 -19.91
C SER A 142 -8.11 -12.19 -21.21
N GLN A 143 -8.77 -11.02 -21.23
CA GLN A 143 -8.78 -10.13 -22.39
C GLN A 143 -7.38 -9.62 -22.75
N LEU A 144 -6.56 -9.35 -21.74
CA LEU A 144 -5.18 -8.93 -21.92
C LEU A 144 -4.26 -10.06 -22.40
N GLY A 145 -4.73 -11.32 -22.39
CA GLY A 145 -3.94 -12.49 -22.73
C GLY A 145 -2.90 -12.85 -21.69
N VAL A 146 -3.10 -12.44 -20.43
CA VAL A 146 -2.23 -12.78 -19.30
C VAL A 146 -2.46 -14.26 -18.96
N PRO A 147 -1.40 -15.09 -18.92
CA PRO A 147 -1.55 -16.51 -18.64
C PRO A 147 -1.89 -16.75 -17.16
N GLU A 148 -2.55 -17.87 -16.86
CA GLU A 148 -3.02 -18.19 -15.50
C GLU A 148 -1.88 -18.42 -14.50
N ASP A 149 -0.70 -18.84 -14.99
CA ASP A 149 0.51 -19.07 -14.22
C ASP A 149 1.39 -17.81 -14.07
N ALA A 150 0.92 -16.64 -14.53
CA ALA A 150 1.63 -15.38 -14.34
C ALA A 150 1.89 -15.12 -12.84
N VAL A 151 3.13 -14.75 -12.54
CA VAL A 151 3.59 -14.56 -11.16
C VAL A 151 3.17 -13.18 -10.67
N GLN A 152 2.52 -13.14 -9.50
CA GLN A 152 2.18 -11.88 -8.82
C GLN A 152 3.41 -11.33 -8.09
N ILE A 153 3.87 -10.17 -8.53
CA ILE A 153 5.05 -9.46 -8.02
C ILE A 153 4.66 -8.01 -7.77
N ASP A 154 4.87 -7.53 -6.55
CA ASP A 154 4.77 -6.11 -6.26
C ASP A 154 5.96 -5.34 -6.86
N ILE A 155 5.66 -4.17 -7.37
CA ILE A 155 6.65 -3.15 -7.72
C ILE A 155 6.47 -1.93 -6.83
N ILE A 156 7.54 -1.18 -6.64
CA ILE A 156 7.53 0.07 -5.89
C ILE A 156 7.38 1.23 -6.88
N ILE A 157 6.38 2.07 -6.65
CA ILE A 157 6.07 3.24 -7.46
C ILE A 157 6.21 4.49 -6.61
N PHE A 158 6.77 5.55 -7.19
CA PHE A 158 6.91 6.85 -6.54
C PHE A 158 6.90 8.00 -7.54
N TYR A 159 6.79 9.22 -7.01
CA TYR A 159 6.94 10.45 -7.76
C TYR A 159 8.39 10.92 -7.64
N TYR A 160 8.99 11.33 -8.74
CA TYR A 160 10.38 11.76 -8.77
C TYR A 160 10.62 12.93 -9.70
N GLU A 161 11.71 13.65 -9.44
CA GLU A 161 12.20 14.76 -10.25
C GLU A 161 13.68 14.51 -10.55
N VAL A 162 14.15 15.00 -11.69
CA VAL A 162 15.56 14.93 -12.09
C VAL A 162 16.19 16.30 -11.86
N ILE A 163 16.90 16.45 -10.75
CA ILE A 163 17.59 17.69 -10.38
C ILE A 163 19.08 17.52 -10.64
N ALA A 164 19.64 18.33 -11.54
CA ALA A 164 21.05 18.26 -11.95
C ALA A 164 21.49 16.83 -12.37
N GLY A 165 20.62 16.12 -13.10
CA GLY A 165 20.87 14.76 -13.58
C GLY A 165 20.75 13.66 -12.52
N LYS A 166 20.34 13.99 -11.29
CA LYS A 166 20.10 13.01 -10.22
C LYS A 166 18.61 12.87 -9.94
N ILE A 167 18.18 11.63 -9.74
CA ILE A 167 16.82 11.33 -9.28
C ILE A 167 16.70 11.84 -7.83
N SER A 168 15.88 12.86 -7.65
CA SER A 168 15.43 13.37 -6.36
C SER A 168 13.98 13.01 -6.15
N ARG A 169 13.61 12.81 -4.88
CA ARG A 169 12.21 12.61 -4.50
C ARG A 169 11.54 13.97 -4.39
N ASP A 170 10.32 14.06 -4.90
CA ASP A 170 9.46 15.19 -4.60
C ASP A 170 9.05 15.11 -3.12
N LYS A 171 9.40 16.13 -2.35
CA LYS A 171 9.12 16.22 -0.91
C LYS A 171 7.74 16.82 -0.61
N THR A 172 7.02 17.28 -1.62
CA THR A 172 5.70 17.91 -1.46
C THR A 172 4.56 16.90 -1.38
N ILE A 173 4.79 15.66 -1.82
CA ILE A 173 3.81 14.57 -1.77
C ILE A 173 3.97 13.77 -0.48
N SER A 174 2.88 13.56 0.26
CA SER A 174 2.88 12.93 1.59
C SER A 174 3.03 11.40 1.58
N ILE A 175 2.89 10.76 0.41
CA ILE A 175 3.07 9.32 0.21
C ILE A 175 4.28 9.12 -0.70
N ASP A 176 5.41 8.77 -0.07
CA ASP A 176 6.69 8.62 -0.78
C ASP A 176 6.73 7.39 -1.70
N PHE A 177 6.06 6.30 -1.34
CA PHE A 177 6.12 5.02 -2.06
C PHE A 177 4.78 4.28 -2.03
N ILE A 178 4.48 3.58 -3.11
CA ILE A 178 3.27 2.75 -3.25
C ILE A 178 3.69 1.38 -3.78
N ASN A 179 3.28 0.32 -3.08
CA ASN A 179 3.41 -1.03 -3.60
C ASN A 179 2.23 -1.35 -4.51
N GLN A 180 2.51 -1.71 -5.75
CA GLN A 180 1.50 -2.12 -6.70
C GLN A 180 1.77 -3.54 -7.20
N GLU A 181 0.81 -4.44 -7.00
CA GLU A 181 0.87 -5.80 -7.53
C GLU A 181 0.74 -5.79 -9.06
N LYS A 182 1.64 -6.51 -9.72
CA LYS A 182 1.65 -6.75 -11.16
C LYS A 182 1.67 -8.25 -11.44
N TYR A 183 1.12 -8.64 -12.59
CA TYR A 183 1.20 -10.00 -13.11
C TYR A 183 2.36 -10.04 -14.09
N MET A 184 3.38 -10.86 -13.81
CA MET A 184 4.59 -10.93 -14.61
C MET A 184 4.77 -12.33 -15.20
N TYR A 185 5.20 -12.39 -16.45
CA TYR A 185 5.50 -13.64 -17.14
C TYR A 185 6.55 -13.41 -18.24
N ILE A 186 7.28 -14.46 -18.59
CA ILE A 186 8.23 -14.43 -19.71
C ILE A 186 7.63 -15.16 -20.90
N LYS A 187 7.72 -14.56 -22.07
CA LYS A 187 7.41 -15.21 -23.33
C LYS A 187 8.36 -14.70 -24.41
N ASP A 188 8.90 -15.59 -25.23
CA ASP A 188 9.77 -15.24 -26.36
C ASP A 188 10.95 -14.31 -25.99
N ASN A 189 11.57 -14.54 -24.81
CA ASN A 189 12.65 -13.73 -24.21
C ASN A 189 12.27 -12.28 -23.87
N GLU A 190 11.00 -12.04 -23.58
CA GLU A 190 10.50 -10.73 -23.21
C GLU A 190 9.76 -10.82 -21.88
N LEU A 191 9.97 -9.82 -21.03
CA LEU A 191 9.25 -9.65 -19.77
C LEU A 191 7.95 -8.92 -20.04
N PHE A 192 6.84 -9.60 -19.75
CA PHE A 192 5.51 -9.01 -19.78
C PHE A 192 5.13 -8.61 -18.35
N ILE A 193 4.73 -7.36 -18.18
CA ILE A 193 4.26 -6.81 -16.90
C ILE A 193 2.85 -6.28 -17.12
N ALA A 194 1.88 -6.94 -16.50
CA ALA A 194 0.48 -6.61 -16.65
C ALA A 194 -0.11 -6.03 -15.35
N ASP A 195 -1.02 -5.08 -15.52
CA ASP A 195 -2.02 -4.74 -14.52
C ASP A 195 -3.43 -5.08 -15.06
N LEU A 196 -4.48 -4.64 -14.38
CA LEU A 196 -5.85 -4.93 -14.80
C LEU A 196 -6.29 -4.14 -16.04
N LYS A 197 -5.48 -3.22 -16.55
CA LYS A 197 -5.82 -2.33 -17.68
C LYS A 197 -4.94 -2.55 -18.90
N ARG A 198 -3.67 -2.90 -18.70
CA ARG A 198 -2.70 -2.97 -19.79
C ARG A 198 -1.64 -4.04 -19.55
N VAL A 199 -1.00 -4.43 -20.65
CA VAL A 199 0.22 -5.24 -20.66
C VAL A 199 1.34 -4.38 -21.23
N VAL A 200 2.44 -4.37 -20.51
CA VAL A 200 3.71 -3.75 -20.93
C VAL A 200 4.66 -4.88 -21.31
N LYS A 201 5.35 -4.75 -22.43
CA LYS A 201 6.32 -5.72 -22.93
C LYS A 201 7.70 -5.09 -22.98
N ILE A 202 8.65 -5.69 -22.28
CA ILE A 202 10.03 -5.21 -22.17
C ILE A 202 10.98 -6.32 -22.64
N PRO A 203 11.81 -6.07 -23.66
CA PRO A 203 12.83 -7.02 -24.06
C PRO A 203 13.81 -7.28 -22.90
N LEU A 204 14.01 -8.55 -22.55
CA LEU A 204 15.10 -8.93 -21.65
C LEU A 204 16.36 -9.10 -22.51
N ASN A 205 16.93 -7.99 -22.93
CA ASN A 205 18.24 -8.01 -23.57
C ASN A 205 19.31 -8.42 -22.55
N GLN A 206 20.45 -8.90 -23.03
CA GLN A 206 21.51 -9.55 -22.23
C GLN A 206 22.10 -8.70 -21.09
N SER A 207 21.84 -7.40 -21.04
CA SER A 207 22.30 -6.50 -19.98
C SER A 207 21.09 -6.04 -19.18
N THR A 208 20.65 -6.92 -18.29
CA THR A 208 19.77 -6.53 -17.20
C THR A 208 20.53 -6.84 -15.92
N SER A 209 20.76 -5.85 -15.07
CA SER A 209 21.44 -6.03 -13.80
C SER A 209 20.47 -5.79 -12.64
N LEU A 210 20.82 -6.32 -11.46
CA LEU A 210 19.96 -6.24 -10.29
C LEU A 210 20.75 -5.66 -9.11
N GLU A 211 20.51 -4.38 -8.82
CA GLU A 211 21.13 -3.67 -7.71
C GLU A 211 20.34 -3.92 -6.40
N LYS A 212 21.06 -4.20 -5.32
CA LYS A 212 20.51 -4.23 -3.97
C LYS A 212 20.69 -2.88 -3.27
N VAL A 213 19.59 -2.19 -2.99
CA VAL A 213 19.64 -0.90 -2.30
C VAL A 213 19.34 -1.07 -0.82
N ASN A 214 20.36 -0.81 0.02
CA ASN A 214 20.27 -0.94 1.47
C ASN A 214 19.62 0.29 2.16
N LYS A 215 18.58 0.85 1.57
CA LYS A 215 17.82 2.00 2.12
C LYS A 215 16.42 1.57 2.57
N LYS A 216 15.86 2.32 3.51
CA LYS A 216 14.51 2.10 4.02
C LYS A 216 13.49 2.79 3.12
N ILE A 217 12.40 2.11 2.81
CA ILE A 217 11.21 2.68 2.17
C ILE A 217 9.98 2.39 3.01
N ALA A 218 8.97 3.24 2.87
CA ALA A 218 7.74 3.17 3.66
C ALA A 218 6.46 3.15 2.81
N PRO A 219 6.25 2.12 1.97
CA PRO A 219 5.04 2.02 1.17
C PRO A 219 3.84 1.56 1.98
N MET A 220 2.63 1.78 1.44
CA MET A 220 1.42 1.16 1.96
C MET A 220 1.42 -0.36 1.72
N TRP A 221 1.03 -1.12 2.73
CA TRP A 221 0.88 -2.57 2.62
C TRP A 221 -0.37 -2.93 1.80
N ASN A 222 -0.21 -3.77 0.78
CA ASN A 222 -1.27 -4.14 -0.15
C ASN A 222 -1.59 -5.66 -0.14
N LYS A 223 -0.88 -6.47 0.66
CA LYS A 223 -1.11 -7.92 0.75
C LYS A 223 -2.18 -8.25 1.79
N LYS A 224 -2.86 -9.38 1.57
CA LYS A 224 -3.92 -9.86 2.47
C LYS A 224 -3.38 -10.31 3.82
N GLU A 225 -2.23 -10.97 3.82
CA GLU A 225 -1.55 -11.39 5.04
C GLU A 225 -0.75 -10.23 5.64
N GLU A 226 -0.78 -10.08 6.96
CA GLU A 226 -0.02 -9.04 7.65
C GLU A 226 1.50 -9.32 7.58
N PRO A 227 2.35 -8.27 7.55
CA PRO A 227 3.81 -8.46 7.45
C PRO A 227 4.41 -9.31 8.59
N ALA A 228 3.77 -9.31 9.77
CA ALA A 228 4.20 -10.05 10.94
C ALA A 228 3.73 -11.53 10.97
N LYS A 229 3.09 -12.02 9.89
CA LYS A 229 2.54 -13.37 9.79
C LYS A 229 3.05 -14.08 8.53
N GLY A 230 3.07 -15.42 8.61
CA GLY A 230 3.38 -16.32 7.49
C GLY A 230 4.70 -16.03 6.78
N GLU A 231 4.63 -16.00 5.45
CA GLU A 231 5.80 -15.97 4.56
C GLU A 231 6.62 -14.67 4.67
N TYR A 232 6.00 -13.59 5.16
CA TYR A 232 6.61 -12.26 5.21
C TYR A 232 7.52 -12.04 6.42
N THR A 233 7.38 -12.87 7.46
CA THR A 233 8.14 -12.76 8.72
C THR A 233 9.65 -12.77 8.52
N LYS A 234 10.15 -13.54 7.54
CA LYS A 234 11.57 -13.65 7.20
C LYS A 234 12.18 -12.35 6.70
N TYR A 235 11.38 -11.44 6.16
CA TYR A 235 11.82 -10.14 5.66
C TYR A 235 11.89 -9.06 6.75
N LYS A 236 11.50 -9.38 7.99
CA LYS A 236 11.59 -8.49 9.17
C LYS A 236 10.95 -7.12 8.93
N ILE A 237 9.86 -7.08 8.14
CA ILE A 237 9.09 -5.87 7.84
C ILE A 237 8.40 -5.42 9.13
N ARG A 238 8.57 -4.15 9.51
CA ARG A 238 8.02 -3.59 10.76
C ARG A 238 7.17 -2.36 10.48
N TYR A 239 6.23 -2.10 11.38
CA TYR A 239 5.61 -0.78 11.48
C TYR A 239 6.42 0.09 12.42
N ASP A 240 6.78 1.29 11.97
CA ASP A 240 7.47 2.32 12.74
C ASP A 240 6.69 3.63 12.57
N ASN A 241 6.24 4.24 13.67
CA ASN A 241 5.35 5.42 13.67
C ASN A 241 4.13 5.31 12.74
N GLY A 242 3.53 4.11 12.65
CA GLY A 242 2.37 3.85 11.79
C GLY A 242 2.70 3.67 10.31
N MET A 243 3.98 3.76 9.92
CA MET A 243 4.45 3.52 8.55
C MET A 243 5.15 2.18 8.44
N LEU A 244 4.98 1.49 7.32
CA LEU A 244 5.71 0.26 7.04
C LEU A 244 7.19 0.57 6.83
N ASN A 245 8.07 -0.37 7.15
CA ASN A 245 9.50 -0.26 6.89
C ASN A 245 9.97 -1.49 6.14
N ILE A 246 10.32 -1.30 4.86
CA ILE A 246 10.92 -2.33 4.01
C ILE A 246 12.36 -1.95 3.73
N LYS A 247 13.26 -2.89 3.98
CA LYS A 247 14.69 -2.80 3.67
C LYS A 247 15.26 -4.22 3.55
N PRO A 248 16.10 -4.52 2.54
CA PRO A 248 16.43 -3.67 1.39
C PRO A 248 15.27 -3.58 0.39
N TYR A 249 15.46 -2.85 -0.70
CA TYR A 249 14.72 -3.03 -1.94
C TYR A 249 15.72 -3.24 -3.08
N TYR A 250 15.23 -3.60 -4.27
CA TYR A 250 16.07 -3.93 -5.41
C TYR A 250 15.66 -3.08 -6.62
N ILE A 251 16.63 -2.80 -7.48
CA ILE A 251 16.41 -2.11 -8.77
C ILE A 251 16.89 -3.06 -9.87
N ALA A 252 15.97 -3.44 -10.75
CA ALA A 252 16.35 -4.10 -11.99
C ALA A 252 16.60 -3.02 -13.06
N HIS A 253 17.82 -2.92 -13.54
CA HIS A 253 18.22 -2.01 -14.63
C HIS A 253 18.05 -2.74 -15.95
N ILE A 254 17.11 -2.32 -16.78
CA ILE A 254 16.74 -3.01 -18.02
C ILE A 254 17.19 -2.18 -19.22
N ASP A 255 18.14 -2.72 -19.99
CA ASP A 255 18.66 -2.05 -21.18
C ASP A 255 17.76 -2.24 -22.40
N VAL A 256 17.22 -1.13 -22.89
CA VAL A 256 16.38 -1.08 -24.08
C VAL A 256 16.98 -0.12 -25.09
N GLY A 257 17.73 -0.68 -26.05
CA GLY A 257 18.44 0.11 -27.06
C GLY A 257 19.57 0.92 -26.43
N VAL A 258 19.42 2.25 -26.38
CA VAL A 258 20.39 3.19 -25.80
C VAL A 258 20.00 3.69 -24.41
N ASP A 259 18.79 3.33 -23.95
CA ASP A 259 18.22 3.78 -22.70
C ASP A 259 18.21 2.67 -21.65
N VAL A 260 18.36 3.07 -20.39
CA VAL A 260 18.27 2.19 -19.21
C VAL A 260 16.99 2.49 -18.46
N TYR A 261 16.20 1.45 -18.20
CA TYR A 261 14.92 1.52 -17.51
C TYR A 261 14.96 0.81 -16.18
N ASP A 262 14.68 1.51 -15.09
CA ASP A 262 14.70 0.97 -13.74
C ASP A 262 13.32 0.46 -13.32
N LEU A 263 13.29 -0.76 -12.79
CA LEU A 263 12.13 -1.35 -12.13
C LEU A 263 12.44 -1.61 -10.65
N TYR A 264 11.67 -1.01 -9.76
CA TYR A 264 11.90 -1.11 -8.32
C TYR A 264 11.06 -2.24 -7.70
N ILE A 265 11.70 -3.12 -6.94
CA ILE A 265 11.10 -4.36 -6.42
C ILE A 265 11.32 -4.44 -4.90
N PRO A 266 10.27 -4.68 -4.10
CA PRO A 266 10.42 -4.85 -2.67
C PRO A 266 11.11 -6.17 -2.34
N ALA A 267 11.85 -6.20 -1.22
CA ALA A 267 12.60 -7.40 -0.83
C ALA A 267 11.75 -8.67 -0.69
N TYR A 268 10.45 -8.56 -0.43
CA TYR A 268 9.62 -9.74 -0.23
C TYR A 268 9.24 -10.49 -1.51
N ASP A 269 9.33 -9.83 -2.67
CA ASP A 269 9.01 -10.43 -3.98
C ASP A 269 10.25 -10.60 -4.87
N ILE A 270 11.44 -10.22 -4.41
CA ILE A 270 12.68 -10.32 -5.20
C ILE A 270 12.99 -11.75 -5.68
N LEU A 271 12.78 -12.76 -4.83
CA LEU A 271 13.04 -14.15 -5.20
C LEU A 271 12.09 -14.63 -6.32
N LYS A 272 10.84 -14.16 -6.33
CA LYS A 272 9.90 -14.44 -7.41
C LYS A 272 10.40 -13.83 -8.72
N PHE A 273 10.88 -12.60 -8.65
CA PHE A 273 11.43 -11.90 -9.81
C PHE A 273 12.71 -12.57 -10.36
N ILE A 274 13.64 -12.94 -9.49
CA ILE A 274 14.87 -13.67 -9.87
C ILE A 274 14.51 -15.01 -10.52
N ASN A 275 13.62 -15.79 -9.91
CA ASN A 275 13.20 -17.07 -10.47
C ASN A 275 12.51 -16.93 -11.82
N LEU A 276 11.77 -15.83 -12.02
CA LEU A 276 11.08 -15.55 -13.28
C LEU A 276 12.04 -15.11 -14.39
N THR A 277 13.02 -14.27 -14.06
CA THR A 277 13.87 -13.57 -15.04
C THR A 277 15.26 -14.20 -15.22
N GLY A 278 15.71 -15.02 -14.28
CA GLY A 278 17.06 -15.60 -14.26
C GLY A 278 18.16 -14.61 -13.87
N LEU A 279 17.81 -13.39 -13.43
CA LEU A 279 18.77 -12.35 -13.08
C LEU A 279 19.48 -12.65 -11.76
N THR A 280 20.75 -12.27 -11.67
CA THR A 280 21.56 -12.37 -10.44
C THR A 280 21.73 -11.00 -9.81
N ILE A 281 21.80 -10.96 -8.48
CA ILE A 281 22.05 -9.73 -7.72
C ILE A 281 23.53 -9.38 -7.85
N ASP A 282 23.83 -8.13 -8.19
CA ASP A 282 25.18 -7.60 -8.15
C ASP A 282 25.56 -7.34 -6.68
N ASP A 283 26.50 -8.13 -6.16
CA ASP A 283 26.95 -8.03 -4.76
C ASP A 283 27.86 -6.80 -4.48
N GLU A 284 28.15 -5.96 -5.48
CA GLU A 284 29.22 -4.96 -5.43
C GLU A 284 28.85 -3.53 -5.00
N VAL A 285 27.59 -3.20 -4.67
CA VAL A 285 27.26 -1.84 -4.24
C VAL A 285 27.05 -1.77 -2.72
N LEU A 286 28.18 -1.63 -2.00
CA LEU A 286 28.26 -1.32 -0.55
C LEU A 286 28.02 0.17 -0.26
#